data_AF-A0A1G2KLU1-F1
#
_entry.id   AF-A0A1G2KLU1-F1
#
_cell.length_a   1.000
_cell.length_b   1.000
_cell.length_c   1.000
_cell.angle_alpha   90.00
_cell.angle_beta   90.00
_cell.angle_gamma   90.00
#
_symmetry.space_group_name_H-M   'P 1'
#
loop_
_entity.id
_entity.type
_entity.pdbx_description
1 polymer ?
#
loop_
_entity_poly.entity_id
_entity_poly.type
_entity_poly.pdbx_seq_one_letter_code
_entity_poly.pdbx_strand_id
1 'polypeptide(L)'
;MKYLLAVSVLALLPFAALGSTVTVPQDITLTLPVDSTTYILTSDSHFTSLTVNSSSFDFVMAGGERVVLRSLTNRGLSNSLNTTVTCGTSESTVVLEIPIDGTSQTVTVTPSATCSGGGGGGGGGGGGGGGGGGYTSATPIGATTPAPTTQYTIADLQQKIAALMVQLQALQKGKQSGPYWSMGVPPGLLVKSLRQGSRSDDVKILQQILAKDFAVYPGGLITGYFGPATLAAVQRFQMKYGIAVAGDPGYGFVGPKTRAKLNEMK
;
A
#
# COMPACT_ATOMS: atom_id res chain seq x y z
N MET A 1 -7.64 35.96 6.55
CA MET A 1 -7.34 35.72 5.12
C MET A 1 -6.00 34.99 5.09
N LYS A 2 -5.78 33.80 4.51
CA LYS A 2 -6.23 33.20 3.25
C LYS A 2 -6.25 31.67 3.41
N TYR A 3 -7.29 31.05 2.87
CA TYR A 3 -7.39 29.61 2.66
C TYR A 3 -6.34 29.14 1.65
N LEU A 4 -5.70 28.00 1.89
CA LEU A 4 -5.09 27.22 0.82
C LEU A 4 -5.30 25.73 1.12
N LEU A 5 -6.29 25.21 0.39
CA LEU A 5 -6.68 23.81 0.31
C LEU A 5 -5.45 22.94 -0.03
N ALA A 6 -4.99 22.14 0.93
CA ALA A 6 -4.23 20.94 0.60
C ALA A 6 -5.23 19.95 -0.02
N VAL A 7 -5.30 19.93 -1.34
CA VAL A 7 -6.04 18.91 -2.10
C VAL A 7 -5.33 17.58 -1.86
N SER A 8 -5.75 16.90 -0.81
CA SER A 8 -5.51 15.48 -0.59
C SER A 8 -6.27 14.73 -1.68
N VAL A 9 -5.58 14.36 -2.76
CA VAL A 9 -6.11 13.42 -3.75
C VAL A 9 -6.11 12.04 -3.09
N LEU A 10 -7.16 11.78 -2.32
CA LEU A 10 -7.57 10.45 -1.92
C LEU A 10 -8.13 9.76 -3.17
N ALA A 11 -7.26 9.11 -3.95
CA ALA A 11 -7.66 8.24 -5.03
C ALA A 11 -8.29 6.96 -4.44
N LEU A 12 -9.60 7.02 -4.18
CA LEU A 12 -10.45 5.85 -3.99
C LEU A 12 -10.62 5.15 -5.34
N LEU A 13 -9.75 4.20 -5.65
CA LEU A 13 -10.03 3.17 -6.65
C LEU A 13 -10.34 1.84 -5.94
N PRO A 14 -11.39 1.11 -6.35
CA PRO A 14 -11.69 -0.20 -5.81
C PRO A 14 -10.72 -1.22 -6.38
N PHE A 15 -9.59 -1.46 -5.71
CA PHE A 15 -8.72 -2.57 -6.06
C PHE A 15 -9.37 -3.87 -5.57
N ALA A 16 -10.02 -4.57 -6.51
CA ALA A 16 -10.43 -5.95 -6.33
C ALA A 16 -9.17 -6.83 -6.32
N ALA A 17 -8.67 -7.20 -5.14
CA ALA A 17 -7.57 -8.14 -5.00
C ALA A 17 -8.10 -9.58 -5.12
N LEU A 18 -8.03 -10.14 -6.32
CA LEU A 18 -7.99 -11.57 -6.57
C LEU A 18 -6.60 -11.91 -7.09
N GLY A 19 -5.59 -12.00 -6.23
CA GLY A 19 -4.26 -12.55 -6.58
C GLY A 19 -3.60 -12.05 -7.89
N SER A 20 -3.84 -10.81 -8.31
CA SER A 20 -3.51 -10.31 -9.65
C SER A 20 -2.70 -9.01 -9.53
N THR A 21 -1.57 -8.95 -10.23
CA THR A 21 -0.73 -7.78 -10.48
C THR A 21 -1.54 -6.48 -10.59
N VAL A 22 -1.16 -5.47 -9.80
CA VAL A 22 -1.73 -4.12 -9.86
C VAL A 22 -1.18 -3.43 -11.10
N THR A 23 -2.07 -3.04 -12.00
CA THR A 23 -1.74 -2.24 -13.18
C THR A 23 -2.20 -0.80 -12.94
N VAL A 24 -1.33 0.17 -13.22
CA VAL A 24 -1.61 1.59 -13.07
C VAL A 24 -2.24 2.12 -14.36
N PRO A 25 -3.54 2.46 -14.44
CA PRO A 25 -4.16 2.84 -15.72
C PRO A 25 -3.83 4.27 -16.18
N GLN A 26 -3.30 5.11 -15.29
CA GLN A 26 -2.99 6.52 -15.51
C GLN A 26 -1.91 6.97 -14.53
N ASP A 27 -1.18 8.03 -14.84
CA ASP A 27 -0.13 8.55 -13.97
C ASP A 27 -0.65 8.89 -12.55
N ILE A 28 0.00 8.35 -11.53
CA ILE A 28 -0.32 8.56 -10.12
C ILE A 28 0.76 9.42 -9.48
N THR A 29 0.36 10.49 -8.78
CA THR A 29 1.30 11.28 -7.99
C THR A 29 1.46 10.68 -6.60
N LEU A 30 2.71 10.36 -6.24
CA LEU A 30 3.12 9.89 -4.92
C LEU A 30 3.86 11.02 -4.20
N THR A 31 3.59 11.22 -2.92
CA THR A 31 4.26 12.25 -2.11
C THR A 31 4.94 11.61 -0.91
N LEU A 32 6.23 11.90 -0.71
CA LEU A 32 6.94 11.44 0.48
C LEU A 32 6.60 12.29 1.71
N PRO A 33 6.23 11.68 2.84
CA PRO A 33 5.84 12.42 4.04
C PRO A 33 6.97 13.26 4.65
N VAL A 34 8.23 12.85 4.52
CA VAL A 34 9.37 13.50 5.20
C VAL A 34 9.76 14.84 4.58
N ASP A 35 9.62 14.98 3.26
CA ASP A 35 10.12 16.14 2.51
C ASP A 35 9.07 16.76 1.58
N SER A 36 7.83 16.23 1.58
CA SER A 36 6.73 16.65 0.70
C SER A 36 7.10 16.64 -0.78
N THR A 37 8.12 15.87 -1.18
CA THR A 37 8.51 15.77 -2.58
C THR A 37 7.55 14.87 -3.35
N THR A 38 7.26 15.26 -4.58
CA THR A 38 6.32 14.56 -5.45
C THR A 38 7.03 13.73 -6.50
N TYR A 39 6.48 12.56 -6.75
CA TYR A 39 6.92 11.58 -7.74
C TYR A 39 5.71 11.15 -8.57
N ILE A 40 5.94 10.79 -9.82
CA ILE A 40 4.93 10.26 -10.72
C ILE A 40 5.23 8.80 -10.96
N LEU A 41 4.28 7.95 -10.60
CA LEU A 41 4.23 6.56 -11.02
C LEU A 41 3.45 6.50 -12.33
N THR A 42 4.11 6.08 -13.41
CA THR A 42 3.53 6.17 -14.75
C THR A 42 2.51 5.06 -15.04
N SER A 43 1.63 5.29 -16.01
CA SER A 43 0.58 4.37 -16.46
C SER A 43 1.05 3.01 -17.01
N ASP A 44 2.35 2.78 -17.19
CA ASP A 44 2.88 1.51 -17.67
C ASP A 44 3.44 0.64 -16.52
N SER A 45 3.12 1.00 -15.27
CA SER A 45 3.63 0.31 -14.09
C SER A 45 2.73 -0.85 -13.66
N HIS A 46 3.34 -2.02 -13.50
CA HIS A 46 2.79 -3.27 -13.01
C HIS A 46 3.56 -3.68 -11.75
N PHE A 47 2.87 -3.93 -10.64
CA PHE A 47 3.48 -4.40 -9.39
C PHE A 47 2.47 -5.17 -8.55
N THR A 48 2.93 -6.00 -7.62
CA THR A 48 2.04 -6.74 -6.73
C THR A 48 1.53 -5.88 -5.57
N SER A 49 2.39 -5.08 -4.93
CA SER A 49 1.96 -4.09 -3.93
C SER A 49 2.95 -2.93 -3.79
N LEU A 50 2.47 -1.78 -3.30
CA LEU A 50 3.29 -0.60 -3.02
C LEU A 50 3.08 -0.17 -1.57
N THR A 51 4.18 0.00 -0.85
CA THR A 51 4.22 0.61 0.48
C THR A 51 4.99 1.92 0.40
N VAL A 52 4.39 3.01 0.86
CA VAL A 52 5.06 4.32 0.96
C VAL A 52 5.57 4.49 2.38
N ASN A 53 6.90 4.48 2.56
CA ASN A 53 7.54 4.78 3.84
C ASN A 53 7.71 6.30 4.01
N SER A 54 8.30 6.71 5.13
CA SER A 54 8.60 8.14 5.38
C SER A 54 9.58 8.71 4.34
N SER A 55 10.58 7.94 3.90
CA SER A 55 11.67 8.38 3.02
C SER A 55 11.96 7.44 1.84
N SER A 56 11.16 6.40 1.61
CA SER A 56 11.37 5.43 0.52
C SER A 56 10.04 4.84 0.04
N PHE A 57 10.07 4.21 -1.13
CA PHE A 57 8.97 3.45 -1.70
C PHE A 57 9.36 1.99 -1.81
N ASP A 58 8.58 1.09 -1.22
CA ASP A 58 8.78 -0.35 -1.34
C ASP A 58 7.75 -0.93 -2.28
N PHE A 59 8.20 -1.46 -3.42
CA PHE A 59 7.38 -2.16 -4.39
C PHE A 59 7.59 -3.66 -4.23
N VAL A 60 6.55 -4.43 -3.93
CA VAL A 60 6.61 -5.89 -4.08
C VAL A 60 6.33 -6.19 -5.54
N MET A 61 7.31 -6.77 -6.22
CA MET A 61 7.25 -7.09 -7.65
C MET A 61 7.46 -8.58 -7.88
N ALA A 62 6.71 -9.19 -8.79
CA ALA A 62 6.85 -10.57 -9.25
C ALA A 62 7.58 -10.66 -10.61
N GLY A 63 7.95 -11.87 -11.03
CA GLY A 63 8.62 -12.08 -12.32
C GLY A 63 7.80 -11.54 -13.49
N GLY A 64 8.43 -10.69 -14.33
CA GLY A 64 7.81 -10.03 -15.46
C GLY A 64 7.08 -8.72 -15.13
N GLU A 65 7.12 -8.24 -13.88
CA GLU A 65 6.55 -6.95 -13.48
C GLU A 65 7.55 -5.79 -13.70
N ARG A 66 7.02 -4.63 -14.10
CA ARG A 66 7.80 -3.43 -14.44
C ARG A 66 7.22 -2.21 -13.75
N VAL A 67 8.04 -1.42 -13.07
CA VAL A 67 7.63 -0.17 -12.41
C VAL A 67 8.45 0.99 -12.98
N VAL A 68 7.79 2.09 -13.33
CA VAL A 68 8.47 3.30 -13.81
C VAL A 68 8.08 4.48 -12.92
N LEU A 69 9.07 5.01 -12.21
CA LEU A 69 8.91 6.10 -11.27
C LEU A 69 9.72 7.32 -11.73
N ARG A 70 9.08 8.48 -11.77
CA ARG A 70 9.68 9.75 -12.17
C ARG A 70 9.65 10.77 -11.03
N SER A 71 10.78 11.41 -10.74
CA SER A 71 10.87 12.55 -9.83
C SER A 71 10.77 13.85 -10.62
N LEU A 72 9.92 14.79 -10.20
CA LEU A 72 9.78 16.13 -10.80
C LEU A 72 10.78 17.15 -10.25
N THR A 73 11.63 16.74 -9.30
CA THR A 73 12.58 17.62 -8.60
C THR A 73 14.02 17.19 -8.81
N ASN A 74 14.27 16.40 -9.86
CA ASN A 74 15.60 15.86 -10.18
C ASN A 74 16.26 15.15 -8.98
N ARG A 75 15.51 14.37 -8.21
CA ARG A 75 16.07 13.56 -7.11
C ARG A 75 16.76 12.31 -7.68
N GLY A 76 17.89 11.92 -7.13
CA GLY A 76 18.48 10.60 -7.38
C GLY A 76 17.55 9.52 -6.83
N LEU A 77 17.38 8.41 -7.54
CA LEU A 77 16.45 7.33 -7.17
C LEU A 77 17.23 6.03 -6.97
N SER A 78 17.94 5.89 -5.85
CA SER A 78 18.65 4.63 -5.59
C SER A 78 17.65 3.50 -5.40
N ASN A 79 17.98 2.29 -5.86
CA ASN A 79 17.07 1.16 -5.82
C ASN A 79 17.81 -0.13 -5.46
N SER A 80 17.12 -1.07 -4.82
CA SER A 80 17.70 -2.35 -4.39
C SER A 80 18.05 -3.30 -5.54
N LEU A 81 17.55 -3.05 -6.76
CA LEU A 81 17.95 -3.77 -7.97
C LEU A 81 19.27 -3.25 -8.58
N ASN A 82 19.83 -2.16 -8.04
CA ASN A 82 20.97 -1.44 -8.62
C ASN A 82 20.78 -1.07 -10.11
N THR A 83 19.53 -0.86 -10.53
CA THR A 83 19.22 -0.43 -11.89
C THR A 83 19.63 1.02 -12.10
N THR A 84 20.08 1.34 -13.32
CA THR A 84 20.49 2.69 -13.71
C THR A 84 19.33 3.68 -13.62
N VAL A 85 19.60 4.83 -13.00
CA VAL A 85 18.68 5.97 -12.95
C VAL A 85 19.03 6.92 -14.08
N THR A 86 18.04 7.30 -14.87
CA THR A 86 18.20 8.34 -15.90
C THR A 86 17.96 9.69 -15.27
N CYS A 87 19.03 10.43 -14.99
CA CYS A 87 18.96 11.81 -14.52
C CYS A 87 18.78 12.76 -15.70
N GLY A 88 17.72 13.57 -15.69
CA GLY A 88 17.53 14.71 -16.59
C GLY A 88 18.01 16.02 -15.96
N THR A 89 17.62 17.15 -16.54
CA THR A 89 17.91 18.49 -16.00
C THR A 89 16.91 18.92 -14.92
N SER A 90 15.66 18.49 -15.03
CA SER A 90 14.57 18.87 -14.12
C SER A 90 13.78 17.67 -13.58
N GLU A 91 14.01 16.49 -14.15
CA GLU A 91 13.35 15.25 -13.74
C GLU A 91 14.34 14.09 -13.75
N SER A 92 14.06 13.08 -12.93
CA SER A 92 14.84 11.84 -12.90
C SER A 92 13.88 10.67 -13.04
N THR A 93 14.24 9.66 -13.83
CA THR A 93 13.40 8.48 -14.05
C THR A 93 14.17 7.22 -13.67
N VAL A 94 13.51 6.31 -12.98
CA VAL A 94 13.99 4.95 -12.74
C VAL A 94 12.99 3.96 -13.32
N VAL A 95 13.52 2.96 -14.02
CA VAL A 95 12.76 1.82 -14.53
C VAL A 95 13.20 0.61 -13.74
N LEU A 96 12.27 -0.09 -13.11
CA LEU A 96 12.54 -1.31 -12.35
C LEU A 96 11.85 -2.43 -13.09
N GLU A 97 12.56 -3.53 -13.33
CA GLU A 97 12.01 -4.68 -14.01
C GLU A 97 12.54 -5.94 -13.34
N ILE A 98 11.64 -6.87 -13.02
CA ILE A 98 12.02 -8.20 -12.57
C ILE A 98 11.95 -9.14 -13.78
N PRO A 99 13.02 -9.89 -14.09
CA PRO A 99 13.01 -10.90 -15.13
C PRO A 99 11.83 -11.87 -14.99
N ILE A 100 11.32 -12.42 -16.09
CA ILE A 100 10.14 -13.31 -16.10
C ILE A 100 10.32 -14.60 -15.28
N ASP A 101 11.56 -15.00 -15.03
CA ASP A 101 11.98 -16.11 -14.18
C ASP A 101 12.27 -15.69 -12.73
N GLY A 102 12.13 -14.40 -12.41
CA GLY A 102 12.38 -13.83 -11.10
C GLY A 102 11.29 -14.20 -10.09
N THR A 103 11.72 -14.54 -8.88
CA THR A 103 10.82 -14.72 -7.74
C THR A 103 10.31 -13.37 -7.24
N SER A 104 9.14 -13.37 -6.60
CA SER A 104 8.61 -12.14 -6.01
C SER A 104 9.55 -11.57 -4.96
N GLN A 105 9.89 -10.30 -5.09
CA GLN A 105 10.83 -9.60 -4.22
C GLN A 105 10.41 -8.16 -3.97
N THR A 106 10.84 -7.64 -2.83
CA THR A 106 10.62 -6.24 -2.46
C THR A 106 11.74 -5.37 -3.04
N VAL A 107 11.36 -4.48 -3.94
CA VAL A 107 12.22 -3.47 -4.54
C VAL A 107 12.02 -2.14 -3.80
N THR A 108 13.04 -1.73 -3.05
CA THR A 108 13.03 -0.45 -2.34
C THR A 108 13.66 0.62 -3.21
N VAL A 109 12.95 1.73 -3.42
CA VAL A 109 13.44 2.95 -4.06
C VAL A 109 13.61 4.02 -2.99
N THR A 110 14.83 4.50 -2.82
CA THR A 110 15.17 5.55 -1.86
C THR A 110 15.60 6.80 -2.61
N PRO A 111 14.81 7.87 -2.56
CA PRO A 111 15.26 9.14 -3.11
C PRO A 111 16.44 9.72 -2.34
N SER A 112 17.40 10.29 -3.06
CA SER A 112 18.63 10.87 -2.52
C SER A 112 18.76 12.35 -2.89
N ALA A 113 19.98 12.88 -2.87
CA ALA A 113 20.28 14.24 -3.33
C ALA A 113 19.94 14.43 -4.82
N THR A 114 20.26 15.59 -5.39
CA THR A 114 20.05 15.84 -6.82
C THR A 114 20.73 14.79 -7.69
N CYS A 115 20.00 14.27 -8.68
CA CYS A 115 20.50 13.29 -9.63
C CYS A 115 21.48 13.99 -10.57
N SER A 116 22.77 13.85 -10.30
CA SER A 116 23.78 14.22 -11.28
C SER A 116 24.00 13.00 -12.17
N GLY A 117 23.57 13.10 -13.43
CA GLY A 117 23.84 12.05 -14.40
C GLY A 117 25.33 11.83 -14.48
N GLY A 118 25.79 10.64 -14.08
CA GLY A 118 27.10 10.16 -14.45
C GLY A 118 27.14 10.08 -15.97
N GLY A 119 27.79 11.05 -16.61
CA GLY A 119 28.14 10.98 -18.02
C GLY A 119 29.05 9.78 -18.21
N GLY A 120 28.49 8.67 -18.68
CA GLY A 120 29.27 7.59 -19.28
C GLY A 120 29.81 8.08 -20.62
N GLY A 121 31.04 8.59 -20.61
CA GLY A 121 31.82 8.90 -21.80
C GLY A 121 33.13 8.12 -21.77
N GLY A 122 33.23 7.08 -22.60
CA GLY A 122 34.45 6.30 -22.78
C GLY A 122 35.44 6.91 -23.77
N GLY A 123 36.69 6.45 -23.69
CA GLY A 123 37.61 6.35 -24.84
C GLY A 123 38.88 7.21 -24.83
N GLY A 124 40.04 6.55 -24.74
CA GLY A 124 41.18 6.82 -25.64
C GLY A 124 42.48 7.40 -25.06
N GLY A 125 43.56 6.60 -25.15
CA GLY A 125 44.97 7.02 -25.19
C GLY A 125 45.72 6.89 -23.85
N GLY A 126 46.94 6.36 -23.74
CA GLY A 126 47.92 5.82 -24.69
C GLY A 126 49.26 5.61 -23.96
N GLY A 127 50.10 4.69 -24.46
CA GLY A 127 51.53 4.52 -24.10
C GLY A 127 51.81 3.95 -22.69
N GLY A 128 52.80 3.10 -22.40
CA GLY A 128 53.97 2.65 -23.13
C GLY A 128 55.11 2.47 -22.12
N GLY A 129 55.63 1.24 -21.99
CA GLY A 129 57.04 0.92 -21.66
C GLY A 129 57.58 1.09 -20.23
N GLY A 130 58.07 -0.03 -19.67
CA GLY A 130 59.48 -0.13 -19.26
C GLY A 130 59.86 -0.08 -17.78
N GLY A 131 60.10 -1.28 -17.20
CA GLY A 131 61.40 -1.65 -16.62
C GLY A 131 61.80 -1.18 -15.21
N GLY A 132 62.31 -2.14 -14.42
CA GLY A 132 63.34 -1.89 -13.38
C GLY A 132 62.94 -2.25 -11.95
N GLY A 133 63.60 -3.26 -11.39
CA GLY A 133 63.34 -3.81 -10.06
C GLY A 133 64.03 -3.08 -8.90
N GLY A 134 63.93 -3.68 -7.70
CA GLY A 134 64.66 -3.24 -6.51
C GLY A 134 63.95 -3.66 -5.23
N TYR A 135 64.48 -4.67 -4.56
CA TYR A 135 64.00 -5.23 -3.30
C TYR A 135 64.14 -4.27 -2.12
N THR A 136 63.26 -4.47 -1.12
CA THR A 136 63.35 -4.26 0.35
C THR A 136 62.01 -3.70 0.82
N SER A 137 61.48 -3.95 2.01
CA SER A 137 61.73 -4.86 3.12
C SER A 137 60.51 -4.69 4.05
N ALA A 138 60.30 -5.66 4.93
CA ALA A 138 59.47 -5.61 6.13
C ALA A 138 57.94 -5.70 5.96
N THR A 139 57.48 -6.93 6.16
CA THR A 139 56.21 -7.29 6.83
C THR A 139 55.95 -6.44 8.07
N PRO A 140 54.68 -6.08 8.31
CA PRO A 140 54.11 -6.21 9.64
C PRO A 140 52.97 -7.21 9.65
N ILE A 141 53.06 -8.13 10.60
CA ILE A 141 51.97 -9.00 11.05
C ILE A 141 51.01 -8.15 11.90
N GLY A 142 49.71 -8.33 11.68
CA GLY A 142 48.71 -8.16 12.73
C GLY A 142 47.79 -6.95 12.61
N ALA A 143 46.58 -7.19 12.13
CA ALA A 143 45.37 -6.74 12.81
C ALA A 143 44.19 -7.58 12.28
N THR A 144 43.79 -8.60 13.02
CA THR A 144 42.46 -9.21 12.86
C THR A 144 41.43 -8.09 13.01
N THR A 145 40.73 -7.77 11.92
CA THR A 145 39.54 -6.93 11.96
C THR A 145 38.58 -7.53 12.99
N PRO A 146 38.29 -6.86 14.12
CA PRO A 146 37.25 -7.37 15.00
C PRO A 146 35.94 -7.35 14.22
N ALA A 147 35.26 -8.50 14.23
CA ALA A 147 33.88 -8.59 13.79
C ALA A 147 33.06 -7.47 14.46
N PRO A 148 32.12 -6.81 13.75
CA PRO A 148 31.29 -5.78 14.35
C PRO A 148 30.41 -6.44 15.42
N THR A 149 30.86 -6.39 16.67
CA THR A 149 30.00 -6.62 17.82
C THR A 149 29.07 -5.42 17.88
N THR A 150 27.82 -5.63 17.49
CA THR A 150 26.75 -4.64 17.63
C THR A 150 26.57 -4.34 19.12
N GLN A 151 27.36 -3.40 19.64
CA GLN A 151 27.19 -2.87 20.98
C GLN A 151 25.95 -1.98 20.95
N TYR A 152 24.83 -2.50 21.40
CA TYR A 152 23.66 -1.69 21.67
C TYR A 152 23.97 -0.83 22.89
N THR A 153 24.12 0.48 22.69
CA THR A 153 24.28 1.40 23.80
C THR A 153 22.96 1.52 24.56
N ILE A 154 23.01 1.90 25.84
CA ILE A 154 21.78 2.16 26.63
C ILE A 154 20.89 3.20 25.92
N ALA A 155 21.49 4.15 25.22
CA ALA A 155 20.79 5.16 24.41
C ALA A 155 20.05 4.54 23.21
N ASP A 156 20.64 3.58 22.51
CA ASP A 156 19.99 2.88 21.38
C ASP A 156 18.79 2.06 21.84
N LEU A 157 18.90 1.41 23.00
CA LEU A 157 17.79 0.65 23.58
C LEU A 157 16.66 1.58 24.05
N GLN A 158 16.98 2.76 24.60
CA GLN A 158 15.99 3.77 24.96
C GLN A 158 15.25 4.33 23.72
N GLN A 159 15.95 4.56 22.61
CA GLN A 159 15.33 4.96 21.35
C GLN A 159 14.43 3.88 20.76
N LYS A 160 14.84 2.61 20.79
CA LYS A 160 14.01 1.49 20.33
C LYS A 160 12.74 1.33 21.18
N ILE A 161 12.84 1.52 22.50
CA ILE A 161 11.68 1.51 23.40
C ILE A 161 10.73 2.66 23.06
N ALA A 162 11.23 3.88 22.85
CA ALA A 162 10.40 5.02 22.46
C ALA A 162 9.71 4.80 21.10
N ALA A 163 10.42 4.27 20.11
CA ALA A 163 9.85 3.93 18.80
C ALA A 163 8.77 2.84 18.90
N LEU A 164 8.98 1.83 19.75
CA LEU A 164 8.01 0.77 20.00
C LEU A 164 6.77 1.31 20.72
N MET A 165 6.91 2.24 21.66
CA MET A 165 5.78 2.91 22.30
C MET A 165 4.93 3.70 21.30
N VAL A 166 5.55 4.39 20.34
CA VAL A 166 4.84 5.09 19.26
C VAL A 166 4.13 4.10 18.34
N GLN A 167 4.75 2.97 18.00
CA GLN A 167 4.09 1.90 17.25
C GLN A 167 2.90 1.31 18.01
N LEU A 168 3.00 1.08 19.32
CA LEU A 168 1.90 0.59 20.13
C LEU A 168 0.75 1.60 20.20
N GLN A 169 1.05 2.90 20.32
CA GLN A 169 0.02 3.95 20.24
C GLN A 169 -0.63 4.02 18.86
N ALA A 170 0.13 3.85 17.78
CA ALA A 170 -0.41 3.81 16.42
C ALA A 170 -1.27 2.55 16.17
N LEU A 171 -0.87 1.40 16.70
CA LEU A 171 -1.62 0.15 16.63
C LEU A 171 -2.89 0.18 17.51
N GLN A 172 -2.86 0.86 18.66
CA GLN A 172 -4.06 1.12 19.46
C GLN A 172 -5.01 2.09 18.76
N LYS A 173 -4.50 3.12 18.06
CA LYS A 173 -5.31 3.99 17.19
C LYS A 173 -5.87 3.25 15.96
N GLY A 174 -5.20 2.20 15.46
CA GLY A 174 -5.66 1.36 14.35
C GLY A 174 -6.61 0.22 14.74
N LYS A 175 -6.58 -0.24 16.00
CA LYS A 175 -7.54 -1.20 16.58
C LYS A 175 -8.74 -0.54 17.24
N GLN A 176 -8.85 0.77 17.15
CA GLN A 176 -10.13 1.44 17.24
C GLN A 176 -10.53 1.76 15.81
N SER A 177 -11.29 0.86 15.19
CA SER A 177 -12.29 1.32 14.23
C SER A 177 -13.13 2.33 14.99
N GLY A 178 -12.72 3.59 14.90
CA GLY A 178 -13.36 4.70 15.56
C GLY A 178 -14.85 4.57 15.29
N PRO A 179 -15.69 4.73 16.31
CA PRO A 179 -17.11 4.56 16.13
C PRO A 179 -17.54 5.50 14.99
N TYR A 180 -18.22 4.92 14.00
CA TYR A 180 -18.67 5.57 12.77
C TYR A 180 -19.79 6.57 13.11
N TRP A 181 -19.51 7.59 13.94
CA TRP A 181 -20.42 8.69 14.26
C TRP A 181 -19.80 10.07 14.00
N SER A 182 -18.54 10.13 13.53
CA SER A 182 -17.87 11.41 13.21
C SER A 182 -17.95 11.81 11.72
N MET A 183 -18.68 11.05 10.90
CA MET A 183 -19.31 11.58 9.69
C MET A 183 -20.80 11.55 9.98
N GLY A 184 -21.52 12.65 9.81
CA GLY A 184 -22.95 12.83 10.13
C GLY A 184 -23.90 11.92 9.33
N VAL A 185 -23.64 10.63 9.32
CA VAL A 185 -24.49 9.57 8.84
C VAL A 185 -25.49 9.31 9.97
N PRO A 186 -26.80 9.47 9.73
CA PRO A 186 -27.80 9.21 10.76
C PRO A 186 -27.62 7.79 11.33
N PRO A 187 -27.66 7.63 12.66
CA PRO A 187 -27.49 6.33 13.29
C PRO A 187 -28.48 5.34 12.68
N GLY A 188 -27.94 4.23 12.18
CA GLY A 188 -28.72 3.21 11.49
C GLY A 188 -28.40 3.06 10.00
N LEU A 189 -27.74 3.99 9.30
CA LEU A 189 -27.51 3.83 7.85
C LEU A 189 -26.59 2.64 7.52
N LEU A 190 -27.08 1.69 6.72
CA LEU A 190 -26.26 0.60 6.20
C LEU A 190 -25.38 1.14 5.07
N VAL A 191 -24.19 1.63 5.40
CA VAL A 191 -23.20 2.19 4.46
C VAL A 191 -22.14 1.19 4.02
N LYS A 192 -21.96 0.12 4.79
CA LYS A 192 -21.01 -0.96 4.50
C LYS A 192 -21.69 -2.09 3.77
N SER A 193 -20.98 -2.71 2.84
CA SER A 193 -21.45 -3.92 2.18
C SER A 193 -21.31 -5.09 3.15
N LEU A 194 -22.37 -5.87 3.32
CA LEU A 194 -22.41 -6.98 4.28
C LEU A 194 -22.53 -8.30 3.53
N ARG A 195 -21.75 -9.28 3.97
CA ARG A 195 -21.72 -10.65 3.42
C ARG A 195 -21.74 -11.68 4.54
N GLN A 196 -22.05 -12.93 4.21
CA GLN A 196 -21.92 -14.04 5.13
C GLN A 196 -20.54 -14.06 5.80
N GLY A 197 -20.52 -14.30 7.11
CA GLY A 197 -19.32 -14.27 7.95
C GLY A 197 -19.02 -12.91 8.60
N SER A 198 -19.66 -11.82 8.16
CA SER A 198 -19.42 -10.48 8.71
C SER A 198 -19.91 -10.36 10.15
N ARG A 199 -19.16 -9.64 11.00
CA ARG A 199 -19.55 -9.27 12.36
C ARG A 199 -19.39 -7.77 12.55
N SER A 200 -20.48 -7.06 12.79
CA SER A 200 -20.48 -5.62 13.05
C SER A 200 -21.82 -5.15 13.60
N ASP A 201 -21.87 -3.92 14.12
CA ASP A 201 -23.13 -3.30 14.52
C ASP A 201 -24.05 -3.02 13.32
N ASP A 202 -23.49 -2.84 12.11
CA ASP A 202 -24.28 -2.77 10.87
C ASP A 202 -25.06 -4.07 10.62
N VAL A 203 -24.50 -5.24 10.98
CA VAL A 203 -25.22 -6.51 10.89
C VAL A 203 -26.36 -6.57 11.89
N LYS A 204 -26.20 -5.98 13.09
CA LYS A 204 -27.31 -5.89 14.05
C LYS A 204 -28.46 -5.04 13.50
N ILE A 205 -28.13 -3.90 12.90
CA ILE A 205 -29.12 -3.02 12.26
C ILE A 205 -29.81 -3.73 11.10
N LEU A 206 -29.05 -4.43 10.24
CA LEU A 206 -29.62 -5.26 9.18
C LEU A 206 -30.61 -6.29 9.73
N GLN A 207 -30.21 -7.03 10.77
CA GLN A 207 -31.05 -8.04 11.41
C GLN A 207 -32.31 -7.43 12.03
N GLN A 208 -32.22 -6.24 12.65
CA GLN A 208 -33.37 -5.51 13.18
C GLN A 208 -34.37 -5.14 12.08
N ILE A 209 -33.90 -4.64 10.94
CA ILE A 209 -34.77 -4.26 9.82
C ILE A 209 -35.42 -5.50 9.21
N LEU A 210 -34.63 -6.56 8.99
CA LEU A 210 -35.15 -7.83 8.45
C LEU A 210 -36.15 -8.48 9.42
N ALA A 211 -35.93 -8.36 10.74
CA ALA A 211 -36.82 -8.91 11.76
C ALA A 211 -38.19 -8.22 11.82
N LYS A 212 -38.35 -7.03 11.23
CA LYS A 212 -39.68 -6.40 11.06
C LYS A 212 -40.61 -7.23 10.18
N ASP A 213 -40.05 -8.03 9.28
CA ASP A 213 -40.80 -8.88 8.36
C ASP A 213 -40.55 -10.35 8.68
N PHE A 214 -41.45 -10.94 9.48
CA PHE A 214 -41.33 -12.33 9.92
C PHE A 214 -41.37 -13.34 8.77
N ALA A 215 -42.00 -13.00 7.63
CA ALA A 215 -42.00 -13.87 6.45
C ALA A 215 -40.59 -13.94 5.82
N VAL A 216 -39.84 -12.85 5.91
CA VAL A 216 -38.47 -12.75 5.39
C VAL A 216 -37.46 -13.30 6.41
N TYR A 217 -37.57 -12.92 7.69
CA TYR A 217 -36.62 -13.34 8.73
C TYR A 217 -37.33 -13.95 9.95
N PRO A 218 -37.81 -15.21 9.84
CA PRO A 218 -38.56 -15.86 10.92
C PRO A 218 -37.71 -16.10 12.18
N GLY A 219 -36.38 -16.17 12.04
CA GLY A 219 -35.49 -16.31 13.18
C GLY A 219 -35.41 -15.06 14.05
N GLY A 220 -35.58 -13.86 13.48
CA GLY A 220 -35.51 -12.58 14.21
C GLY A 220 -34.24 -12.36 15.03
N LEU A 221 -33.19 -13.18 14.85
CA LEU A 221 -32.02 -13.18 15.73
C LEU A 221 -31.14 -11.99 15.41
N ILE A 222 -30.94 -11.11 16.40
CA ILE A 222 -30.06 -9.94 16.30
C ILE A 222 -28.78 -10.25 17.08
N THR A 223 -27.87 -10.98 16.44
CA THR A 223 -26.60 -11.40 17.05
C THR A 223 -25.44 -10.50 16.65
N GLY A 224 -25.62 -9.69 15.59
CA GLY A 224 -24.54 -8.95 14.95
C GLY A 224 -23.61 -9.83 14.13
N TYR A 225 -23.95 -11.10 13.91
CA TYR A 225 -23.24 -12.03 13.05
C TYR A 225 -24.06 -12.41 11.82
N PHE A 226 -23.47 -12.24 10.64
CA PHE A 226 -24.09 -12.59 9.37
C PHE A 226 -23.92 -14.09 9.11
N GLY A 227 -24.74 -14.89 9.78
CA GLY A 227 -24.78 -16.35 9.61
C GLY A 227 -25.70 -16.80 8.47
N PRO A 228 -25.89 -18.13 8.32
CA PRO A 228 -26.78 -18.71 7.31
C PRO A 228 -28.24 -18.23 7.41
N ALA A 229 -28.74 -17.99 8.63
CA ALA A 229 -30.10 -17.49 8.84
C ALA A 229 -30.27 -16.05 8.29
N THR A 230 -29.30 -15.18 8.55
CA THR A 230 -29.28 -13.81 8.01
C THR A 230 -29.14 -13.83 6.48
N LEU A 231 -28.33 -14.75 5.93
CA LEU A 231 -28.20 -14.93 4.48
C LEU A 231 -29.52 -15.29 3.83
N ALA A 232 -30.21 -16.32 4.35
CA ALA A 232 -31.51 -16.73 3.84
C ALA A 232 -32.54 -15.59 3.91
N ALA A 233 -32.50 -14.78 4.97
CA ALA A 233 -33.35 -13.60 5.09
C ALA A 233 -33.04 -12.53 4.05
N VAL A 234 -31.76 -12.21 3.80
CA VAL A 234 -31.35 -11.27 2.75
C VAL A 234 -31.78 -11.77 1.37
N GLN A 235 -31.63 -13.06 1.09
CA GLN A 235 -32.07 -13.65 -0.17
C GLN A 235 -33.59 -13.51 -0.37
N ARG A 236 -34.39 -13.85 0.65
CA ARG A 236 -35.85 -13.67 0.62
C ARG A 236 -36.25 -12.21 0.47
N PHE A 237 -35.55 -11.31 1.15
CA PHE A 237 -35.76 -9.87 1.03
C PHE A 237 -35.51 -9.40 -0.41
N GLN A 238 -34.39 -9.80 -1.00
CA GLN A 238 -34.02 -9.43 -2.36
C GLN A 238 -35.02 -9.95 -3.38
N MET A 239 -35.52 -11.19 -3.22
CA MET A 239 -36.57 -11.73 -4.09
C MET A 239 -37.89 -10.99 -3.91
N LYS A 240 -38.30 -10.70 -2.67
CA LYS A 240 -39.56 -9.99 -2.35
C LYS A 240 -39.61 -8.60 -2.98
N TYR A 241 -38.49 -7.90 -3.05
CA TYR A 241 -38.38 -6.54 -3.60
C TYR A 241 -37.79 -6.50 -5.03
N GLY A 242 -37.58 -7.64 -5.69
CA GLY A 242 -37.05 -7.70 -7.05
C GLY A 242 -35.64 -7.13 -7.22
N ILE A 243 -34.80 -7.21 -6.18
CA ILE A 243 -33.45 -6.61 -6.17
C ILE A 243 -32.41 -7.53 -6.79
N ALA A 244 -32.49 -8.82 -6.48
CA ALA A 244 -31.61 -9.88 -6.99
C ALA A 244 -32.32 -11.23 -6.89
N VAL A 245 -32.09 -12.10 -7.86
CA VAL A 245 -32.62 -13.46 -7.92
C VAL A 245 -31.49 -14.50 -7.90
N ALA A 246 -31.84 -15.77 -7.68
CA ALA A 246 -30.86 -16.85 -7.69
C ALA A 246 -30.13 -16.91 -9.04
N GLY A 247 -28.81 -16.74 -9.02
CA GLY A 247 -27.96 -16.63 -10.22
C GLY A 247 -27.32 -15.25 -10.39
N ASP A 248 -27.87 -14.22 -9.77
CA ASP A 248 -27.26 -12.89 -9.79
C ASP A 248 -26.04 -12.83 -8.86
N PRO A 249 -24.97 -12.09 -9.24
CA PRO A 249 -23.78 -11.92 -8.39
C PRO A 249 -24.08 -11.20 -7.07
N GLY A 250 -25.22 -10.51 -6.97
CA GLY A 250 -25.69 -9.83 -5.76
C GLY A 250 -26.57 -10.67 -4.85
N TYR A 251 -26.93 -11.89 -5.22
CA TYR A 251 -27.86 -12.72 -4.47
C TYR A 251 -27.26 -13.18 -3.13
N GLY A 252 -27.91 -12.83 -2.02
CA GLY A 252 -27.40 -13.04 -0.66
C GLY A 252 -26.34 -12.03 -0.21
N PHE A 253 -25.98 -11.05 -1.05
CA PHE A 253 -25.03 -9.98 -0.72
C PHE A 253 -25.75 -8.65 -0.49
N VAL A 254 -25.46 -7.98 0.62
CA VAL A 254 -26.06 -6.68 0.93
C VAL A 254 -25.24 -5.57 0.27
N GLY A 255 -25.45 -5.41 -1.04
CA GLY A 255 -24.83 -4.37 -1.86
C GLY A 255 -25.62 -3.04 -1.87
N PRO A 256 -25.17 -2.05 -2.65
CA PRO A 256 -25.77 -0.71 -2.70
C PRO A 256 -27.29 -0.71 -2.92
N LYS A 257 -27.80 -1.53 -3.86
CA LYS A 257 -29.24 -1.64 -4.16
C LYS A 257 -30.04 -2.19 -2.98
N THR A 258 -29.57 -3.28 -2.36
CA THR A 258 -30.22 -3.87 -1.19
C THR A 258 -30.22 -2.93 0.01
N ARG A 259 -29.11 -2.22 0.24
CA ARG A 259 -29.01 -1.22 1.32
C ARG A 259 -29.92 -0.03 1.10
N ALA A 260 -30.03 0.47 -0.14
CA ALA A 260 -30.96 1.56 -0.45
C ALA A 260 -32.38 1.18 -0.03
N LYS A 261 -32.82 -0.03 -0.40
CA LYS A 261 -34.16 -0.52 -0.01
C LYS A 261 -34.31 -0.75 1.49
N LEU A 262 -33.30 -1.30 2.16
CA LEU A 262 -33.31 -1.46 3.62
C LEU A 262 -33.31 -0.12 4.37
N ASN A 263 -32.66 0.90 3.81
CA ASN A 263 -32.64 2.24 4.38
C ASN A 263 -34.00 2.94 4.26
N GLU A 264 -34.79 2.66 3.22
CA GLU A 264 -36.19 3.11 3.11
C GLU A 264 -37.12 2.48 4.16
N MET A 265 -36.77 1.32 4.70
CA MET A 265 -37.61 0.53 5.61
C MET A 265 -37.29 0.73 7.11
N LYS A 266 -36.43 1.70 7.43
CA LYS A 266 -36.07 1.98 8.83
C LYS A 266 -37.18 2.60 9.64
#